data_AF-A0A413QPG3-F1
#
_entry.id   AF-A0A413QPG3-F1
#
_cell.length_a   1.000
_cell.length_b   1.000
_cell.length_c   1.000
_cell.angle_alpha   90.00
_cell.angle_beta   90.00
_cell.angle_gamma   90.00
#
_symmetry.space_group_name_H-M   'P 1'
#
loop_
_entity.id
_entity.type
_entity.pdbx_description
1 polymer ?
#
loop_
_entity_poly.entity_id
_entity_poly.type
_entity_poly.pdbx_seq_one_letter_code
_entity_poly.pdbx_strand_id
1 'polypeptide(L)'
;MRKLLPTKISIPAVDDIIIPRPRFNQKLDAIKSCPVTVITAGAGYGKTTAMIQYWRGKPETPCWYCLGPEDDTLYIFAIYLAGSLDMFYPGLSEWFCQRLATEKKIDWRFVLFLFLSGLNTCQTGIHLYIW
;
A
#
# COMPACT_ATOMS: atom_id res chain seq x y z
N MET A 1 -16.23 11.63 -8.78
CA MET A 1 -15.24 10.65 -8.26
C MET A 1 -13.85 11.21 -8.51
N ARG A 2 -12.99 11.35 -7.49
CA ARG A 2 -11.61 11.85 -7.68
C ARG A 2 -10.82 10.80 -8.46
N LYS A 3 -10.15 11.20 -9.54
CA LYS A 3 -9.25 10.31 -10.29
C LYS A 3 -8.00 10.06 -9.45
N LEU A 4 -7.70 8.80 -9.17
CA LEU A 4 -6.47 8.41 -8.47
C LEU A 4 -5.26 8.65 -9.38
N LEU A 5 -4.17 9.13 -8.79
CA LEU A 5 -2.89 9.27 -9.49
C LEU A 5 -2.18 7.90 -9.54
N PRO A 6 -1.93 7.34 -10.74
CA PRO A 6 -1.29 6.03 -10.86
C PRO A 6 0.08 5.96 -10.18
N THR A 7 0.85 7.05 -10.22
CA THR A 7 2.17 7.18 -9.60
C THR A 7 2.14 7.04 -8.08
N LYS A 8 0.99 7.25 -7.43
CA LYS A 8 0.84 7.06 -5.98
C LYS A 8 0.55 5.62 -5.60
N ILE A 9 0.05 4.80 -6.53
CA ILE A 9 -0.39 3.43 -6.24
C ILE A 9 0.34 2.35 -7.06
N SER A 10 1.35 2.77 -7.83
CA SER A 10 2.20 1.88 -8.63
C SER A 10 3.59 1.82 -8.01
N ILE A 11 4.21 0.64 -8.09
CA ILE A 11 5.61 0.46 -7.69
C ILE A 11 6.48 1.40 -8.54
N PRO A 12 7.31 2.27 -7.94
CA PRO A 12 8.21 3.13 -8.69
C PRO A 12 9.19 2.32 -9.54
N ALA A 13 9.45 2.78 -10.76
CA ALA A 13 10.55 2.24 -11.55
C ALA A 13 11.89 2.58 -10.87
N VAL A 14 12.78 1.59 -10.80
CA VAL A 14 14.16 1.76 -10.35
C VAL A 14 15.06 1.22 -11.45
N ASP A 15 16.16 1.93 -11.71
CA ASP A 15 17.16 1.55 -12.71
C ASP A 15 17.72 0.15 -12.44
N ASP A 16 18.30 -0.49 -13.45
CA ASP A 16 18.94 -1.80 -13.28
C ASP A 16 20.25 -1.74 -12.48
N ILE A 17 20.88 -0.57 -12.39
CA ILE A 17 22.13 -0.35 -11.67
C ILE A 17 21.82 -0.14 -10.18
N ILE A 18 21.58 -1.25 -9.49
CA ILE A 18 21.27 -1.24 -8.07
C ILE A 18 22.30 -2.07 -7.30
N ILE A 19 22.89 -1.47 -6.26
CA ILE A 19 23.79 -2.18 -5.36
C ILE A 19 22.99 -3.15 -4.48
N PRO A 20 23.23 -4.48 -4.56
CA PRO A 20 22.52 -5.46 -3.76
C PRO A 20 22.75 -5.25 -2.26
N ARG A 21 21.70 -5.42 -1.45
CA ARG A 21 21.76 -5.29 0.02
C ARG A 21 21.41 -6.60 0.75
N PRO A 22 22.22 -7.66 0.64
CA PRO A 22 21.86 -8.99 1.15
C PRO A 22 21.58 -9.01 2.66
N ARG A 23 22.35 -8.28 3.48
CA ARG A 23 22.11 -8.19 4.93
C ARG A 23 20.79 -7.50 5.28
N PHE A 24 20.37 -6.53 4.47
CA PHE A 24 19.08 -5.86 4.67
C PHE A 24 17.93 -6.78 4.25
N ASN A 25 18.07 -7.43 3.09
CA ASN A 25 17.08 -8.39 2.59
C ASN A 25 16.86 -9.55 3.57
N GLN A 26 17.95 -10.10 4.16
CA GLN A 26 17.84 -11.14 5.19
C GLN A 26 17.06 -10.68 6.43
N LYS A 27 17.22 -9.41 6.86
CA LYS A 27 16.41 -8.86 7.95
C LYS A 27 14.94 -8.70 7.55
N LEU A 28 14.68 -8.33 6.30
CA LEU A 28 13.33 -8.19 5.77
C LEU A 28 12.63 -9.53 5.58
N ASP A 29 13.32 -10.68 5.54
CA ASP A 29 12.62 -11.97 5.44
C ASP A 29 11.69 -12.23 6.65
N ALA A 30 11.95 -11.59 7.80
CA ALA A 30 11.08 -11.62 8.97
C ALA A 30 9.78 -10.81 8.82
N ILE A 31 9.61 -10.01 7.75
CA ILE A 31 8.41 -9.19 7.51
C ILE A 31 7.14 -10.03 7.52
N LYS A 32 7.20 -11.27 7.00
CA LYS A 32 6.02 -12.15 6.95
C LYS A 32 5.51 -12.55 8.33
N SER A 33 6.37 -12.49 9.34
CA SER A 33 6.04 -12.84 10.72
C SER A 33 5.54 -11.63 11.53
N CYS A 34 5.58 -10.43 10.96
CA CYS A 34 5.21 -9.18 11.62
C CYS A 34 3.99 -8.55 10.93
N PRO A 35 2.84 -8.38 11.62
CA PRO A 35 1.67 -7.73 11.04
C PRO A 35 1.93 -6.30 10.55
N VAL A 36 2.87 -5.60 11.21
CA VAL A 36 3.31 -4.25 10.83
C VAL A 36 4.82 -4.19 10.94
N THR A 37 5.48 -3.76 9.87
CA THR A 37 6.93 -3.49 9.84
C THR A 37 7.17 -2.04 9.43
N VAL A 38 7.90 -1.29 10.26
CA VAL A 38 8.25 0.11 9.99
C VAL A 38 9.73 0.20 9.66
N ILE A 39 10.06 0.81 8.52
CA ILE A 39 11.44 1.00 8.07
C ILE A 39 11.80 2.48 8.17
N THR A 40 12.73 2.82 9.07
CA THR A 40 13.17 4.20 9.30
C THR A 40 14.60 4.40 8.82
N ALA A 41 14.85 5.54 8.15
CA ALA A 41 16.17 6.02 7.75
C ALA A 41 16.06 7.48 7.31
N GLY A 42 17.18 8.20 7.24
CA GLY A 42 17.21 9.56 6.70
C GLY A 42 16.74 9.65 5.24
N ALA A 43 16.46 10.87 4.78
CA ALA A 43 16.23 11.16 3.37
C ALA A 43 17.46 10.71 2.54
N GLY A 44 17.22 10.17 1.33
CA GLY A 44 18.31 9.71 0.44
C GLY A 44 18.94 8.36 0.76
N TYR A 45 18.61 7.68 1.87
CA TYR A 45 19.20 6.37 2.22
C TYR A 45 18.75 5.18 1.35
N GLY A 46 17.86 5.43 0.38
CA GLY A 46 17.38 4.42 -0.58
C GLY A 46 16.38 3.43 0.01
N LYS A 47 15.53 3.83 0.97
CA LYS A 47 14.50 2.96 1.58
C LYS A 47 13.56 2.35 0.53
N THR A 48 13.01 3.21 -0.33
CA THR A 48 12.15 2.82 -1.46
C THR A 48 12.86 1.84 -2.38
N THR A 49 14.09 2.17 -2.80
CA THR A 49 14.92 1.30 -3.65
C THR A 49 15.19 -0.04 -2.99
N ALA A 50 15.46 -0.07 -1.68
CA ALA A 50 15.73 -1.31 -0.95
C ALA A 50 14.50 -2.20 -0.84
N MET A 51 13.30 -1.62 -0.69
CA MET A 51 12.05 -2.40 -0.69
C MET A 51 11.68 -2.91 -2.07
N ILE A 52 11.91 -2.13 -3.13
CA ILE A 52 11.71 -2.61 -4.50
C ILE A 52 12.70 -3.75 -4.80
N GLN A 53 13.97 -3.62 -4.41
CA GLN A 53 14.96 -4.70 -4.53
C GLN A 53 14.53 -5.97 -3.79
N TYR A 54 13.98 -5.83 -2.58
CA TYR A 54 13.57 -6.98 -1.77
C TYR A 54 12.46 -7.80 -2.45
N TRP A 55 11.51 -7.14 -3.11
CA TRP A 55 10.43 -7.79 -3.85
C TRP A 55 10.81 -8.20 -5.27
N ARG A 56 11.90 -7.67 -5.83
CA ARG A 56 12.38 -8.03 -7.17
C ARG A 56 12.69 -9.52 -7.26
N GLY A 57 12.01 -10.22 -8.15
CA GLY A 57 12.19 -11.66 -8.38
C GLY A 57 11.51 -12.57 -7.35
N LYS A 58 10.75 -12.01 -6.38
CA LYS A 58 9.86 -12.80 -5.52
C LYS A 58 8.53 -13.08 -6.26
N PRO A 59 7.87 -14.22 -5.98
CA PRO A 59 6.59 -14.57 -6.63
C PRO A 59 5.44 -13.65 -6.19
N GLU A 60 5.56 -13.06 -5.01
CA GLU A 60 4.60 -12.13 -4.43
C GLU A 60 4.93 -10.70 -4.88
N THR A 61 3.92 -9.95 -5.32
CA THR A 61 4.03 -8.52 -5.59
C THR A 61 3.41 -7.76 -4.42
N PRO A 62 4.02 -6.67 -3.93
CA PRO A 62 3.39 -5.85 -2.90
C PRO A 62 2.34 -4.90 -3.48
N CYS A 63 1.30 -4.59 -2.71
CA CYS A 63 0.53 -3.37 -2.92
C CYS A 63 1.44 -2.17 -2.63
N TRP A 64 1.30 -1.10 -3.41
CA TRP A 64 2.11 0.10 -3.22
C TRP A 64 1.23 1.32 -2.98
N TYR A 65 1.54 2.09 -1.94
CA TYR A 65 0.96 3.41 -1.72
C TYR A 65 2.05 4.39 -1.28
N CYS A 66 2.37 5.36 -2.14
CA CYS A 66 3.22 6.51 -1.83
C CYS A 66 2.42 7.53 -1.01
N LEU A 67 2.42 7.40 0.32
CA LEU A 67 1.84 8.41 1.19
C LEU A 67 2.67 9.69 1.14
N GLY A 68 1.99 10.84 1.10
CA GLY A 68 2.62 12.15 1.12
C GLY A 68 1.87 13.14 2.01
N PRO A 69 2.44 14.32 2.30
CA PRO A 69 1.80 15.37 3.09
C PRO A 69 0.43 15.81 2.56
N GLU A 70 0.18 15.62 1.26
CA GLU A 70 -1.09 15.91 0.59
C GLU A 70 -2.22 14.91 0.90
N ASP A 71 -1.91 13.80 1.58
CA ASP A 71 -2.87 12.79 2.03
C ASP A 71 -3.28 13.03 3.49
N ASP A 72 -3.46 14.29 3.86
CA ASP A 72 -3.71 14.77 5.23
C ASP A 72 -5.15 14.54 5.71
N THR A 73 -6.04 14.09 4.84
CA THR A 73 -7.41 13.73 5.20
C THR A 73 -7.62 12.23 5.16
N LEU A 74 -8.42 11.73 6.10
CA LEU A 74 -8.84 10.33 6.13
C LEU A 74 -9.51 9.90 4.81
N TYR A 75 -10.24 10.81 4.15
CA TYR A 75 -10.84 10.56 2.84
C TYR A 75 -9.78 10.24 1.80
N ILE A 76 -8.77 11.11 1.63
CA ILE A 76 -7.73 10.95 0.62
C ILE A 76 -6.89 9.69 0.91
N PHE A 77 -6.49 9.51 2.16
CA PHE A 77 -5.79 8.31 2.60
C PHE A 77 -6.56 7.03 2.25
N ALA A 78 -7.87 6.98 2.57
CA ALA A 78 -8.69 5.80 2.36
C ALA A 78 -8.90 5.46 0.88
N ILE A 79 -9.14 6.45 0.01
CA ILE A 79 -9.34 6.18 -1.42
C ILE A 79 -8.07 5.69 -2.10
N TYR A 80 -6.89 6.22 -1.72
CA TYR A 80 -5.62 5.76 -2.27
C TYR A 80 -5.23 4.39 -1.73
N LEU A 81 -5.49 4.13 -0.45
CA LEU A 81 -5.29 2.81 0.14
C LEU A 81 -6.17 1.76 -0.57
N ALA A 82 -7.46 2.04 -0.76
CA ALA A 82 -8.35 1.16 -1.53
C ALA A 82 -7.88 0.97 -2.98
N GLY A 83 -7.41 2.05 -3.62
CA GLY A 83 -6.81 1.98 -4.96
C GLY A 83 -5.57 1.09 -5.04
N SER A 84 -4.71 1.11 -4.03
CA SER A 84 -3.50 0.25 -3.98
C SER A 84 -3.84 -1.24 -3.84
N LEU A 85 -4.99 -1.55 -3.24
CA LEU A 85 -5.45 -2.93 -3.01
C LEU A 85 -6.20 -3.50 -4.23
N ASP A 86 -6.66 -2.65 -5.14
CA ASP A 86 -7.49 -3.04 -6.29
C ASP A 86 -6.78 -4.02 -7.23
N MET A 87 -5.44 -3.99 -7.28
CA MET A 87 -4.64 -4.96 -8.04
C MET A 87 -4.85 -6.41 -7.55
N PHE A 88 -5.08 -6.60 -6.25
CA PHE A 88 -5.32 -7.91 -5.64
C PHE A 88 -6.81 -8.22 -5.51
N TYR A 89 -7.64 -7.17 -5.46
CA TYR A 89 -9.08 -7.23 -5.30
C TYR A 89 -9.77 -6.36 -6.34
N PRO A 90 -9.83 -6.80 -7.61
CA PRO A 90 -10.41 -5.99 -8.68
C PRO A 90 -11.84 -5.55 -8.33
N GLY A 91 -12.09 -4.24 -8.40
CA GLY A 91 -13.39 -3.65 -8.09
C GLY A 91 -13.56 -3.23 -6.62
N LEU A 92 -12.60 -3.54 -5.73
CA LEU A 92 -12.61 -3.06 -4.35
C LEU A 92 -12.58 -1.54 -4.30
N SER A 93 -11.74 -0.89 -5.10
CA SER A 93 -11.60 0.57 -5.10
C SER A 93 -12.90 1.25 -5.51
N GLU A 94 -13.55 0.73 -6.56
CA GLU A 94 -14.84 1.24 -7.02
C GLU A 94 -15.93 1.04 -5.97
N TRP A 95 -16.09 -0.18 -5.45
CA TRP A 95 -17.04 -0.53 -4.40
C TRP A 95 -16.86 0.33 -3.15
N PHE A 96 -15.60 0.56 -2.75
CA PHE A 96 -15.24 1.36 -1.58
C PHE A 96 -15.61 2.82 -1.79
N CYS A 97 -15.24 3.40 -2.93
CA CYS A 97 -15.53 4.79 -3.24
C CYS A 97 -17.04 5.07 -3.38
N GLN A 98 -17.82 4.12 -3.93
CA GLN A 98 -19.28 4.24 -3.98
C GLN A 98 -19.90 4.33 -2.58
N ARG A 99 -19.47 3.47 -1.64
CA ARG A 99 -19.96 3.47 -0.26
C ARG A 99 -19.47 4.66 0.56
N LEU A 100 -18.24 5.10 0.31
CA LEU A 100 -17.70 6.28 0.96
C LEU A 100 -18.45 7.55 0.53
N ALA A 101 -18.92 7.61 -0.72
CA ALA A 101 -19.68 8.75 -1.24
C ALA A 101 -21.11 8.88 -0.68
N THR A 102 -21.70 7.79 -0.16
CA THR A 102 -23.03 7.81 0.45
C THR A 102 -23.02 8.34 1.89
N GLU A 103 -21.87 8.39 2.53
CA GLU A 103 -21.75 8.72 3.94
C GLU A 103 -21.53 10.24 4.15
N LYS A 104 -22.30 10.84 5.07
CA LYS A 104 -22.19 12.29 5.34
C LYS A 104 -21.02 12.63 6.27
N LYS A 105 -20.59 11.67 7.09
CA LYS A 105 -19.51 11.86 8.06
C LYS A 105 -18.52 10.71 7.98
N ILE A 106 -17.30 11.03 7.56
CA ILE A 106 -16.24 10.04 7.40
C ILE A 106 -15.37 10.06 8.65
N ASP A 107 -15.39 8.96 9.40
CA ASP A 107 -14.48 8.71 10.50
C ASP A 107 -13.71 7.39 10.30
N TRP A 108 -12.69 7.18 11.12
CA TRP A 108 -11.78 6.04 10.95
C TRP A 108 -12.48 4.70 11.19
N ARG A 109 -13.53 4.66 12.01
CA ARG A 109 -14.28 3.43 12.30
C ARG A 109 -15.09 3.02 11.08
N PHE A 110 -15.75 3.98 10.43
CA PHE A 110 -16.46 3.74 9.19
C PHE A 110 -15.50 3.29 8.08
N VAL A 111 -14.37 3.98 7.91
CA VAL A 111 -13.35 3.60 6.92
C VAL A 111 -12.81 2.20 7.17
N LEU A 112 -12.47 1.88 8.42
CA LEU A 112 -12.02 0.54 8.80
C LEU A 112 -13.09 -0.51 8.53
N PHE A 113 -14.34 -0.24 8.90
CA PHE A 113 -15.47 -1.11 8.62
C PHE A 113 -15.63 -1.39 7.13
N LEU A 114 -15.51 -0.37 6.27
CA LEU A 114 -15.56 -0.53 4.82
C LEU A 114 -14.41 -1.42 4.32
N PHE A 115 -13.18 -1.22 4.81
CA PHE A 115 -12.05 -2.08 4.43
C PHE A 115 -12.27 -3.52 4.86
N LEU A 116 -12.64 -3.76 6.13
CA LEU A 116 -12.89 -5.11 6.63
C LEU A 116 -14.02 -5.79 5.86
N SER A 117 -15.08 -5.06 5.54
CA SER A 117 -16.20 -5.58 4.75
C SER A 117 -15.78 -5.91 3.31
N GLY A 118 -15.06 -5.00 2.65
CA GLY A 118 -14.57 -5.21 1.29
C GLY A 118 -13.62 -6.41 1.21
N LEU A 119 -12.67 -6.50 2.14
CA LEU A 119 -11.70 -7.60 2.19
C LEU A 119 -12.34 -8.94 2.59
N ASN A 120 -13.31 -8.97 3.50
CA ASN A 120 -14.03 -10.22 3.82
C ASN A 120 -14.86 -10.74 2.65
N THR A 121 -15.31 -9.86 1.76
CA THR A 121 -16.00 -10.25 0.53
C THR A 121 -15.04 -10.90 -0.47
N CYS A 122 -13.73 -10.73 -0.27
CA CYS A 122 -12.67 -11.19 -1.15
C CYS A 122 -11.64 -12.07 -0.39
N GLN A 123 -11.93 -13.35 -0.21
CA GLN A 123 -11.06 -14.29 0.51
C GLN A 123 -9.68 -14.51 -0.16
N THR A 124 -8.66 -13.76 0.26
CA THR A 124 -7.23 -14.19 0.19
C THR A 124 -6.36 -13.37 1.16
N GLY A 125 -5.27 -13.92 1.67
CA GLY A 125 -4.37 -13.23 2.64
C GLY A 125 -3.54 -12.11 2.01
N ILE A 126 -3.34 -10.99 2.73
CA ILE A 126 -2.66 -9.77 2.24
C ILE A 126 -1.49 -9.41 3.13
N HIS A 127 -0.39 -8.98 2.52
CA HIS A 127 0.63 -8.17 3.16
C HIS A 127 0.56 -6.74 2.60
N LEU A 128 0.07 -5.80 3.42
CA LEU A 128 -0.09 -4.39 3.05
C LEU A 128 1.09 -3.58 3.61
N TYR A 129 1.81 -2.89 2.73
CA TYR A 129 2.91 -1.99 3.12
C TYR A 129 2.49 -0.55 2.93
N ILE A 130 2.19 0.12 4.04
CA ILE A 130 1.88 1.55 4.07
C ILE A 130 3.19 2.29 4.37
N TRP A 131 3.49 3.31 3.57
CA TRP A 131 4.66 4.19 3.71
C TRP A 131 4.29 5.50 4.39
#